data_AF-A0A1Q9P309-F1
#
_entry.id   AF-A0A1Q9P309-F1
#
_cell.length_a   1.000
_cell.length_b   1.000
_cell.length_c   1.000
_cell.angle_alpha   90.00
_cell.angle_beta   90.00
_cell.angle_gamma   90.00
#
_symmetry.space_group_name_H-M   'P 1'
#
loop_
_entity.id
_entity.type
_entity.pdbx_description
1 polymer ?
#
loop_
_entity_poly.entity_id
_entity_poly.type
_entity_poly.pdbx_seq_one_letter_code
_entity_poly.pdbx_strand_id
1 'polypeptide(L)'
;MESCQDKIQSASKLLHELLYKSILDSNLDLIDCTLKLTFRNGAVLYITYNDHSEYSYQIMYTKNKLDRERFDNYDKNWDVETTPNHFHLRGSTLVANSEMTGELDNDMPKLIEFVQAKLYL
;
A
#
# COMPACT_ATOMS: atom_id res chain seq x y z
N MET A 1 -12.66 -10.22 -15.01
CA MET A 1 -12.07 -9.40 -13.95
C MET A 1 -11.19 -10.32 -13.14
N GLU A 2 -9.94 -9.93 -12.89
CA GLU A 2 -9.10 -10.61 -11.89
C GLU A 2 -9.79 -10.55 -10.53
N SER A 3 -9.74 -11.64 -9.78
CA SER A 3 -10.22 -11.67 -8.39
C SER A 3 -9.28 -10.86 -7.49
N CYS A 4 -9.74 -10.46 -6.30
CA CYS A 4 -8.85 -9.84 -5.32
C CYS A 4 -7.66 -10.75 -4.96
N GLN A 5 -7.85 -12.07 -5.03
CA GLN A 5 -6.82 -13.07 -4.76
C GLN A 5 -5.71 -13.02 -5.80
N ASP A 6 -6.05 -12.97 -7.08
CA ASP A 6 -5.09 -12.87 -8.18
C ASP A 6 -4.26 -11.57 -8.03
N LYS A 7 -4.93 -10.46 -7.72
CA LYS A 7 -4.29 -9.14 -7.53
C LYS A 7 -3.31 -9.13 -6.37
N ILE A 8 -3.71 -9.61 -5.18
CA ILE A 8 -2.84 -9.63 -4.00
C ILE A 8 -1.66 -10.59 -4.20
N GLN A 9 -1.85 -11.70 -4.92
CA GLN A 9 -0.77 -12.63 -5.27
C GLN A 9 0.22 -11.99 -6.24
N SER A 10 -0.25 -11.31 -7.28
CA SER A 10 0.58 -10.58 -8.24
C SER A 10 1.39 -9.47 -7.55
N ALA A 11 0.73 -8.67 -6.71
CA ALA A 11 1.39 -7.66 -5.88
C ALA A 11 2.46 -8.27 -4.96
N SER A 12 2.11 -9.35 -4.26
CA SER A 12 3.02 -10.07 -3.37
C SER A 12 4.25 -10.57 -4.12
N LYS A 13 4.06 -11.23 -5.26
CA LYS A 13 5.17 -11.75 -6.07
C LYS A 13 6.14 -10.62 -6.47
N LEU A 14 5.61 -9.51 -6.98
CA LEU A 14 6.42 -8.40 -7.45
C LEU A 14 7.18 -7.72 -6.31
N LEU A 15 6.53 -7.50 -5.16
CA LEU A 15 7.18 -6.92 -3.97
C LEU A 15 8.27 -7.82 -3.41
N HIS A 16 8.05 -9.15 -3.37
CA HIS A 16 9.10 -10.07 -2.95
C HIS A 16 10.25 -10.07 -3.94
N GLU A 17 10.00 -10.10 -5.25
CA GLU A 17 11.05 -10.07 -6.27
C GLU A 17 11.94 -8.83 -6.14
N LEU A 18 11.34 -7.66 -5.95
CA LEU A 18 12.06 -6.38 -5.96
C LEU A 18 12.62 -5.96 -4.59
N LEU A 19 12.00 -6.40 -3.48
CA LEU A 19 12.36 -5.98 -2.12
C LEU A 19 12.87 -7.12 -1.23
N TYR A 20 13.13 -8.32 -1.75
CA TYR A 20 13.48 -9.51 -0.94
C TYR A 20 14.60 -9.27 0.09
N LYS A 21 15.60 -8.45 -0.24
CA LYS A 21 16.74 -8.18 0.67
C LYS A 21 16.31 -7.43 1.93
N SER A 22 15.28 -6.60 1.81
CA SER A 22 14.81 -5.69 2.84
C SER A 22 13.66 -6.26 3.66
N ILE A 23 12.97 -7.27 3.14
CA ILE A 23 11.89 -7.98 3.83
C ILE A 23 12.49 -8.89 4.91
N LEU A 24 11.94 -8.78 6.12
CA LEU A 24 12.24 -9.62 7.28
C LEU A 24 11.20 -10.74 7.42
N ASP A 25 9.92 -10.41 7.25
CA ASP A 25 8.79 -11.33 7.40
C ASP A 25 7.65 -10.93 6.45
N SER A 26 6.83 -11.90 6.06
CA SER A 26 5.76 -11.72 5.10
C SER A 26 4.56 -12.61 5.43
N ASN A 27 3.37 -12.03 5.38
CA ASN A 27 2.12 -12.74 5.59
C ASN A 27 1.13 -12.34 4.49
N LEU A 28 0.75 -13.32 3.67
CA LEU A 28 -0.24 -13.18 2.61
C LEU A 28 -1.51 -13.91 3.02
N ASP A 29 -2.61 -13.18 3.14
CA ASP A 29 -3.94 -13.72 3.39
C ASP A 29 -4.78 -13.62 2.11
N LEU A 30 -5.13 -14.78 1.54
CA LEU A 30 -5.93 -14.87 0.33
C LEU A 30 -7.44 -14.83 0.61
N ILE A 31 -7.87 -15.04 1.85
CA ILE A 31 -9.29 -14.95 2.21
C ILE A 31 -9.67 -13.47 2.31
N ASP A 32 -8.88 -12.70 3.05
CA ASP A 32 -9.11 -11.27 3.24
C ASP A 32 -8.42 -10.40 2.17
N CYS A 33 -7.72 -11.02 1.22
CA CYS A 33 -6.98 -10.34 0.16
C CYS A 33 -6.02 -9.27 0.69
N THR A 34 -5.25 -9.65 1.72
CA THR A 34 -4.28 -8.76 2.38
C THR A 34 -2.85 -9.28 2.31
N LEU A 35 -1.90 -8.36 2.26
CA LEU A 35 -0.47 -8.63 2.36
C LEU A 35 0.11 -7.74 3.45
N LYS A 36 0.85 -8.36 4.36
CA LYS A 36 1.67 -7.68 5.35
C LYS A 36 3.13 -8.03 5.12
N LEU A 37 3.96 -7.02 4.88
CA LEU A 37 5.41 -7.13 4.81
C LEU A 37 6.04 -6.39 5.99
N THR A 38 6.88 -7.09 6.75
CA THR A 38 7.72 -6.47 7.78
C THR A 38 9.13 -6.33 7.22
N PHE A 39 9.69 -5.13 7.28
CA PHE A 39 11.05 -4.85 6.80
C PHE A 39 12.09 -4.96 7.91
N ARG A 40 13.36 -5.13 7.53
CA ARG A 40 14.50 -5.25 8.46
C ARG A 40 14.71 -4.01 9.34
N ASN A 41 14.29 -2.84 8.87
CA ASN A 41 14.34 -1.59 9.65
C ASN A 41 13.17 -1.46 10.66
N GLY A 42 12.26 -2.45 10.72
CA GLY A 42 11.12 -2.49 11.63
C GLY A 42 9.84 -1.86 11.07
N ALA A 43 9.88 -1.23 9.89
CA ALA A 43 8.69 -0.72 9.23
C ALA A 43 7.78 -1.86 8.74
N VAL A 44 6.49 -1.58 8.60
CA VAL A 44 5.50 -2.55 8.14
C VAL A 44 4.68 -1.96 7.02
N LEU A 45 4.62 -2.63 5.88
CA LEU A 45 3.70 -2.33 4.78
C LEU A 45 2.51 -3.28 4.84
N TYR A 46 1.31 -2.71 4.82
CA TYR A 46 0.06 -3.41 4.63
C TYR A 46 -0.50 -3.05 3.25
N ILE A 47 -1.06 -4.04 2.55
CA ILE A 47 -1.79 -3.86 1.29
C ILE A 47 -3.07 -4.68 1.39
N THR A 48 -4.18 -4.12 0.92
CA THR A 48 -5.48 -4.80 0.86
C THR A 48 -6.14 -4.52 -0.48
N TYR A 49 -6.72 -5.53 -1.11
CA TYR A 49 -7.56 -5.42 -2.31
C TYR A 49 -8.99 -5.82 -2.01
N ASN A 50 -9.92 -5.34 -2.83
CA ASN A 50 -11.26 -5.92 -2.95
C ASN A 50 -11.56 -6.35 -4.39
N ASP A 51 -12.73 -6.95 -4.60
CA ASP A 51 -13.21 -7.40 -5.92
C ASP A 51 -13.75 -6.27 -6.81
N HIS A 52 -13.68 -5.01 -6.35
CA HIS A 52 -14.19 -3.83 -7.06
C HIS A 52 -13.07 -2.98 -7.67
N SER A 53 -11.87 -3.53 -7.83
CA SER A 53 -10.68 -2.80 -8.31
C SER A 53 -10.27 -1.63 -7.40
N GLU A 54 -10.63 -1.72 -6.14
CA GLU A 54 -10.19 -0.80 -5.10
C GLU A 54 -9.12 -1.48 -4.25
N TYR A 55 -8.15 -0.69 -3.80
CA TYR A 55 -7.08 -1.15 -2.93
C TYR A 55 -6.56 -0.02 -2.05
N SER A 56 -5.96 -0.40 -0.93
CA SER A 56 -5.23 0.52 -0.07
C SER A 56 -3.86 -0.05 0.26
N TYR A 57 -2.92 0.84 0.56
CA TYR A 57 -1.72 0.45 1.26
C TYR A 57 -1.45 1.38 2.43
N GLN A 58 -0.73 0.87 3.42
CA GLN A 58 -0.31 1.63 4.58
C GLN A 58 1.11 1.24 4.98
N ILE A 59 2.01 2.21 5.05
CA ILE A 59 3.33 2.04 5.66
C ILE A 59 3.26 2.55 7.09
N MET A 60 3.58 1.71 8.06
CA MET A 60 3.79 2.09 9.46
C MET A 60 5.29 2.13 9.74
N TYR A 61 5.79 3.30 10.15
CA TYR A 61 7.21 3.50 10.47
C TYR A 61 7.53 3.12 11.92
N THR A 62 6.58 3.38 12.83
CA THR A 62 6.65 2.96 14.23
C THR A 62 5.27 2.51 14.73
N LYS A 63 5.16 2.18 16.02
CA LYS A 63 3.87 1.83 16.66
C LYS A 63 2.95 3.05 16.88
N ASN A 64 3.41 4.27 16.61
CA ASN A 64 2.59 5.47 16.74
C ASN A 64 1.56 5.52 15.60
N LYS A 65 0.29 5.73 15.94
CA LYS A 65 -0.84 5.73 14.99
C LYS A 65 -0.71 6.76 13.85
N LEU A 66 -0.10 7.90 14.11
CA LEU A 66 0.09 8.94 13.08
C LEU A 66 1.43 8.79 12.36
N ASP A 67 2.31 7.91 12.84
CA ASP A 67 3.60 7.66 12.19
C ASP A 67 3.46 6.64 11.06
N ARG A 68 2.57 6.99 10.12
CA ARG A 68 2.18 6.17 8.97
C ARG A 68 1.91 7.03 7.75
N GLU A 69 2.05 6.44 6.58
CA GLU A 69 1.56 6.98 5.31
C GLU A 69 0.59 5.98 4.71
N ARG A 70 -0.50 6.45 4.12
CA ARG A 70 -1.56 5.57 3.61
C ARG A 70 -2.14 6.12 2.32
N PHE A 71 -2.30 5.25 1.34
CA PHE A 71 -3.16 5.48 0.19
C PHE A 71 -4.47 4.70 0.37
N ASP A 72 -5.57 5.29 -0.08
CA ASP A 72 -6.90 4.69 -0.02
C ASP A 72 -7.72 5.20 -1.22
N ASN A 73 -8.47 4.30 -1.87
CA ASN A 73 -9.42 4.63 -2.92
C ASN A 73 -10.85 4.11 -2.69
N TYR A 74 -11.17 3.73 -1.45
CA TYR A 74 -12.52 3.34 -1.00
C TYR A 74 -13.38 4.55 -0.63
N ASP A 75 -12.77 5.59 -0.03
CA ASP A 75 -13.50 6.72 0.57
C ASP A 75 -13.67 7.90 -0.40
N LYS A 76 -14.92 8.29 -0.63
CA LYS A 76 -15.31 9.39 -1.52
C LYS A 76 -15.53 10.72 -0.80
N ASN A 77 -15.35 10.76 0.52
CA ASN A 77 -15.72 11.92 1.34
C ASN A 77 -14.60 12.96 1.50
N TRP A 78 -13.44 12.74 0.86
CA TRP A 78 -12.31 13.66 0.94
C TRP A 78 -12.38 14.75 -0.12
N ASP A 79 -12.11 15.99 0.30
CA ASP A 79 -12.05 17.17 -0.56
C ASP A 79 -10.68 17.27 -1.23
N VAL A 80 -10.45 16.37 -2.20
CA VAL A 80 -9.24 16.31 -3.05
C VAL A 80 -9.65 16.11 -4.51
N GLU A 81 -8.80 16.53 -5.44
CA GLU A 81 -9.12 16.45 -6.88
C GLU A 81 -9.10 15.01 -7.40
N THR A 82 -8.40 14.11 -6.70
CA THR A 82 -8.18 12.73 -7.12
C THR A 82 -9.20 11.74 -6.53
N THR A 83 -10.24 12.22 -5.85
CA THR A 83 -11.28 11.40 -5.20
C THR A 83 -11.84 10.31 -6.14
N PRO A 84 -11.97 9.05 -5.69
CA PRO A 84 -11.78 8.55 -4.32
C PRO A 84 -10.32 8.35 -3.88
N ASN A 85 -9.37 8.46 -4.81
CA ASN A 85 -7.96 8.24 -4.55
C ASN A 85 -7.41 9.39 -3.70
N HIS A 86 -6.93 9.11 -2.49
CA HIS A 86 -6.35 10.12 -1.62
C HIS A 86 -5.18 9.54 -0.82
N PHE A 87 -4.34 10.45 -0.32
CA PHE A 87 -3.13 10.08 0.41
C PHE A 87 -3.10 10.73 1.80
N HIS A 88 -3.04 9.92 2.85
CA HIS A 88 -2.86 10.39 4.21
C HIS A 88 -1.39 10.67 4.51
N LEU A 89 -1.12 11.90 4.94
CA LEU A 89 0.23 12.39 5.19
C LEU A 89 0.77 11.90 6.55
N ARG A 90 2.07 11.59 6.57
CA ARG A 90 2.78 11.18 7.80
C ARG A 90 2.67 12.24 8.89
N GLY A 91 2.38 11.79 10.11
CA GLY A 91 2.30 12.64 11.30
C GLY A 91 1.05 13.51 11.35
N SER A 92 0.08 13.30 10.45
CA SER A 92 -1.07 14.19 10.27
C SER A 92 -2.38 13.43 10.06
N THR A 93 -3.49 14.13 10.30
CA THR A 93 -4.85 13.71 9.91
C THR A 93 -5.25 14.26 8.54
N LEU A 94 -4.39 15.07 7.92
CA LEU A 94 -4.61 15.67 6.61
C LEU A 94 -4.44 14.65 5.48
N VAL A 95 -5.17 14.90 4.40
CA VAL A 95 -5.08 14.18 3.13
C VAL A 95 -4.56 15.09 2.01
N ALA A 96 -3.99 14.49 0.98
CA ALA A 96 -3.53 15.15 -0.24
C ALA A 96 -4.00 14.38 -1.48
N ASN A 97 -3.89 15.02 -2.64
CA ASN A 97 -4.04 14.36 -3.94
C ASN A 97 -3.09 13.15 -4.02
N SER A 98 -3.56 12.04 -4.60
CA SER A 98 -2.76 10.85 -4.84
C SER A 98 -2.38 10.72 -6.31
N GLU A 99 -1.13 10.36 -6.59
CA GLU A 99 -0.70 9.99 -7.95
C GLU A 99 -1.12 8.56 -8.34
N MET A 100 -1.62 7.79 -7.37
CA MET A 100 -2.15 6.45 -7.59
C MET A 100 -3.62 6.50 -7.98
N THR A 101 -3.99 5.63 -8.91
CA THR A 101 -5.23 5.71 -9.69
C THR A 101 -6.22 4.60 -9.39
N GLY A 102 -5.80 3.55 -8.68
CA GLY A 102 -6.56 2.31 -8.49
C GLY A 102 -6.12 1.19 -9.43
N GLU A 103 -5.33 1.51 -10.47
CA GLU A 103 -4.88 0.55 -11.48
C GLU A 103 -3.56 -0.10 -11.07
N LEU A 104 -3.60 -1.38 -10.72
CA LEU A 104 -2.49 -2.16 -10.17
C LEU A 104 -1.19 -2.01 -10.97
N ASP A 105 -1.27 -2.23 -12.28
CA ASP A 105 -0.09 -2.24 -13.16
C ASP A 105 0.61 -0.88 -13.22
N ASN A 106 -0.15 0.20 -13.02
CA ASN A 106 0.38 1.56 -13.01
C ASN A 106 0.84 1.99 -11.62
N ASP A 107 0.15 1.56 -10.58
CA ASP A 107 0.36 2.03 -9.23
C ASP A 107 1.42 1.23 -8.48
N MET A 108 1.53 -0.07 -8.73
CA MET A 108 2.49 -0.93 -8.02
C MET A 108 3.95 -0.50 -8.23
N PRO A 109 4.40 -0.13 -9.44
CA PRO A 109 5.74 0.46 -9.62
C PRO A 109 5.95 1.72 -8.77
N LYS A 110 4.94 2.60 -8.69
CA LYS A 110 5.00 3.83 -7.87
C LYS A 110 5.07 3.50 -6.39
N LEU A 111 4.31 2.50 -5.93
CA LEU A 111 4.36 2.03 -4.54
C LEU A 111 5.75 1.50 -4.20
N ILE A 112 6.37 0.74 -5.10
CA ILE A 112 7.72 0.19 -4.87
C ILE A 112 8.76 1.30 -4.77
N GLU A 113 8.74 2.25 -5.71
CA GLU A 113 9.60 3.44 -5.67
C GLU A 113 9.40 4.22 -4.37
N PHE A 114 8.14 4.43 -3.99
CA PHE A 114 7.77 5.12 -2.75
C PHE A 114 8.32 4.40 -1.52
N VAL A 115 8.13 3.08 -1.42
CA VAL A 115 8.62 2.25 -0.31
C VAL A 115 10.15 2.31 -0.23
N GLN A 116 10.85 2.16 -1.36
CA GLN A 116 12.32 2.23 -1.41
C GLN A 116 12.83 3.60 -0.94
N ALA A 117 12.26 4.67 -1.48
CA ALA A 117 12.65 6.05 -1.14
C ALA A 117 12.41 6.36 0.35
N LYS A 118 11.29 5.92 0.91
CA LYS A 118 10.88 6.25 2.27
C LYS A 118 11.51 5.41 3.36
N LEU A 119 11.77 4.14 3.05
CA LEU A 119 12.37 3.20 4.00
C LEU A 119 13.89 3.12 3.87
N TYR A 120 14.48 3.89 2.94
CA TYR A 120 15.91 3.89 2.64
C TYR A 120 16.43 2.48 2.34
N LEU A 121 15.67 1.74 1.52
CA LEU A 121 15.94 0.34 1.16
C LEU A 121 16.88 0.22 -0.05
#